data_AF-A0A351MG78-F1
#
_entry.id   AF-A0A351MG78-F1
#
_cell.length_a   1.000
_cell.length_b   1.000
_cell.length_c   1.000
_cell.angle_alpha   90.00
_cell.angle_beta   90.00
_cell.angle_gamma   90.00
#
_symmetry.space_group_name_H-M   'P 1'
#
loop_
_entity.id
_entity.type
_entity.pdbx_description
1 polymer ?
#
loop_
_entity_poly.entity_id
_entity_poly.type
_entity_poly.pdbx_seq_one_letter_code
_entity_poly.pdbx_strand_id
1 'polypeptide(L)'
;MLLRDGRLIPWADVYHVDWEEDWAVIATAVGTVHVERADGLRAEAKIAPWEAERDAAMDAADPLTIAQWTGAPPDRIYVQPLSRLSQLKAVLLVLVMLGIVAAIWAAPNGDTPWVLLDVFGPLTIWWLAIAWWRLTHPRLIRTPAGVRVGAQRFRWRDLQRAVLYHHMRNEGPRTVFILQTRRGRFELLPIYRDWQKLCDELEAAAAYRTRAAAADHSRGIYAPSTYSPGVGLWLDSDGLKEILHGLVRRYPLSAVSTPDWNRPRPGIDTDGKDLGAEQYLDIVPLAQQLEERLGTEQTTADPPADEDHG
;
A
#
# COMPACT_ATOMS: atom_id res chain seq x y z
N MET A 1 -4.49 -21.23 -16.39
CA MET A 1 -3.51 -21.50 -15.32
C MET A 1 -3.98 -22.69 -14.51
N LEU A 2 -3.12 -23.69 -14.28
CA LEU A 2 -3.44 -24.82 -13.42
C LEU A 2 -3.09 -24.46 -11.97
N LEU A 3 -4.04 -24.63 -11.05
CA LEU A 3 -3.82 -24.48 -9.63
C LEU A 3 -3.16 -25.73 -9.04
N ARG A 4 -2.57 -25.59 -7.85
CA ARG A 4 -1.99 -26.73 -7.10
C ARG A 4 -3.01 -27.83 -6.77
N ASP A 5 -4.30 -27.50 -6.69
CA ASP A 5 -5.40 -28.45 -6.46
C ASP A 5 -5.94 -29.08 -7.76
N GLY A 6 -5.29 -28.84 -8.91
CA GLY A 6 -5.66 -29.40 -10.20
C GLY A 6 -6.77 -28.64 -10.94
N ARG A 7 -7.34 -27.58 -10.36
CA ARG A 7 -8.33 -26.74 -11.05
C ARG A 7 -7.66 -25.87 -12.12
N LEU A 8 -8.32 -25.75 -13.27
CA LEU A 8 -7.90 -24.83 -14.32
C LEU A 8 -8.65 -23.49 -14.16
N ILE A 9 -7.92 -22.40 -13.96
CA ILE A 9 -8.46 -21.04 -14.07
C ILE A 9 -8.19 -20.51 -15.48
N PRO A 10 -9.22 -20.18 -16.28
CA PRO A 10 -9.06 -19.49 -17.56
C PRO A 10 -8.26 -18.19 -17.41
N TRP A 11 -7.45 -17.84 -18.40
CA TRP A 11 -6.69 -16.58 -18.34
C TRP A 11 -7.59 -15.34 -18.28
N ALA A 12 -8.80 -15.42 -18.85
CA ALA A 12 -9.82 -14.38 -18.76
C ALA A 12 -10.21 -14.08 -17.29
N ASP A 13 -10.14 -15.08 -16.42
CA ASP A 13 -10.54 -15.00 -15.01
C ASP A 13 -9.37 -14.61 -14.09
N VAL A 14 -8.21 -14.25 -14.64
CA VAL A 14 -7.06 -13.74 -13.89
C VAL A 14 -7.01 -12.23 -14.00
N TYR A 15 -7.22 -11.54 -12.88
CA TYR A 15 -7.40 -10.08 -12.84
C TYR A 15 -6.13 -9.33 -12.46
N HIS A 16 -5.39 -9.83 -11.47
CA HIS A 16 -4.18 -9.18 -10.97
C HIS A 16 -3.20 -10.18 -10.37
N VAL A 17 -1.92 -9.84 -10.41
CA VAL A 17 -0.86 -10.54 -9.65
C VAL A 17 -0.33 -9.59 -8.61
N ASP A 18 -0.49 -10.00 -7.36
CA ASP A 18 0.05 -9.34 -6.19
C ASP A 18 1.19 -10.20 -5.62
N TRP A 19 1.95 -9.61 -4.69
CA TRP A 19 3.21 -10.19 -4.26
C TRP A 19 3.33 -10.18 -2.74
N GLU A 20 3.94 -11.26 -2.25
CA GLU A 20 4.50 -11.35 -0.91
C GLU A 20 6.00 -11.63 -1.02
N GLU A 21 6.67 -11.81 0.11
CA GLU A 21 8.13 -12.01 0.15
C GLU A 21 8.53 -13.25 -0.66
N ASP A 22 7.89 -14.39 -0.40
CA ASP A 22 8.26 -15.70 -0.94
C ASP A 22 7.30 -16.27 -1.99
N TRP A 23 6.13 -15.66 -2.19
CA TRP A 23 5.11 -16.14 -3.13
C TRP A 23 4.40 -15.00 -3.87
N ALA A 24 3.60 -15.37 -4.87
CA ALA A 24 2.67 -14.47 -5.53
C ALA A 24 1.23 -14.84 -5.17
N VAL A 25 0.37 -13.84 -5.11
CA VAL A 25 -1.07 -14.00 -4.85
C VAL A 25 -1.83 -13.49 -6.05
N ILE A 26 -2.57 -14.38 -6.71
CA ILE A 26 -3.31 -14.07 -7.92
C ILE A 26 -4.77 -13.82 -7.57
N ALA A 27 -5.27 -12.64 -7.94
CA ALA A 27 -6.67 -12.29 -7.85
C ALA A 27 -7.44 -12.85 -9.06
N THR A 28 -8.53 -13.56 -8.81
CA THR A 28 -9.26 -14.31 -9.84
C THR A 28 -10.78 -14.22 -9.67
N ALA A 29 -11.53 -14.74 -10.65
CA ALA A 29 -13.01 -14.78 -10.62
C ALA A 29 -13.62 -15.61 -9.47
N VAL A 30 -12.81 -16.42 -8.79
CA VAL A 30 -13.22 -17.29 -7.66
C VAL A 30 -12.58 -16.89 -6.33
N GLY A 31 -11.79 -15.81 -6.31
CA GLY A 31 -11.11 -15.28 -5.12
C GLY A 31 -9.60 -15.22 -5.34
N THR A 32 -8.83 -15.36 -4.27
CA THR A 32 -7.36 -15.32 -4.31
C THR A 32 -6.72 -16.70 -4.31
N VAL A 33 -5.61 -16.83 -5.04
CA VAL A 33 -4.83 -18.08 -5.07
C VAL A 33 -3.35 -17.79 -4.87
N HIS A 34 -2.73 -18.52 -3.94
CA HIS A 34 -1.30 -18.47 -3.70
C HIS A 34 -0.56 -19.37 -4.67
N VAL A 35 0.46 -18.84 -5.32
CA VAL A 35 1.30 -19.56 -6.28
C VAL A 35 2.77 -19.26 -6.04
N GLU A 36 3.62 -20.09 -6.62
CA GLU A 36 5.07 -19.84 -6.58
C GLU A 36 5.42 -18.57 -7.34
N ARG A 37 6.53 -17.93 -6.97
CA ARG A 37 6.96 -16.69 -7.62
C ARG A 37 7.13 -16.84 -9.14
N ALA A 38 7.63 -17.98 -9.59
CA ALA A 38 7.79 -18.26 -11.02
C ALA A 38 6.43 -18.28 -11.75
N ASP A 39 5.39 -18.84 -11.13
CA ASP A 39 4.02 -18.81 -11.65
C ASP A 39 3.45 -17.41 -11.66
N GLY A 40 3.67 -16.64 -10.58
CA GLY A 40 3.29 -15.24 -10.50
C GLY A 40 3.90 -14.41 -11.63
N LEU A 41 5.20 -14.59 -11.91
CA LEU A 41 5.89 -13.88 -12.99
C LEU A 41 5.32 -14.24 -14.37
N ARG A 42 5.01 -15.52 -14.59
CA ARG A 42 4.36 -15.99 -15.82
C ARG A 42 2.95 -15.39 -15.98
N ALA A 43 2.20 -15.32 -14.89
CA ALA A 43 0.86 -14.73 -14.90
C ALA A 43 0.93 -13.21 -15.14
N GLU A 44 1.85 -12.50 -14.50
CA GLU A 44 2.03 -11.06 -14.68
C GLU A 44 2.44 -10.73 -16.12
N ALA A 45 3.43 -11.45 -16.67
CA ALA A 45 3.83 -11.28 -18.07
C ALA A 45 2.68 -11.55 -19.06
N LYS A 46 1.68 -12.35 -18.67
CA LYS A 46 0.52 -12.65 -19.50
C LYS A 46 -0.57 -11.59 -19.41
N ILE A 47 -0.88 -11.09 -18.21
CA ILE A 47 -1.99 -10.15 -17.99
C ILE A 47 -1.57 -8.68 -18.03
N ALA A 48 -0.28 -8.41 -17.80
CA ALA A 48 0.30 -7.08 -17.71
C ALA A 48 1.65 -7.03 -18.47
N PRO A 49 1.69 -7.33 -19.78
CA PRO A 49 2.93 -7.36 -20.55
C PRO A 49 3.70 -6.02 -20.54
N TRP A 50 3.01 -4.89 -20.38
CA TRP A 50 3.60 -3.56 -20.24
C TRP A 50 4.52 -3.42 -19.02
N GLU A 51 4.39 -4.26 -17.99
CA GLU A 51 5.29 -4.24 -16.83
C GLU A 51 6.75 -4.56 -17.22
N ALA A 52 6.97 -5.30 -18.30
CA ALA A 52 8.31 -5.56 -18.82
C ALA A 52 8.97 -4.30 -19.41
N GLU A 53 8.21 -3.44 -20.08
CA GLU A 53 8.69 -2.15 -20.57
C GLU A 53 8.99 -1.20 -19.42
N ARG A 54 8.12 -1.18 -18.40
CA ARG A 54 8.34 -0.44 -17.15
C ARG A 54 9.60 -0.90 -16.44
N ASP A 55 9.86 -2.21 -16.39
CA ASP A 55 11.10 -2.78 -15.83
C ASP A 55 12.33 -2.32 -16.59
N ALA A 56 12.30 -2.42 -17.92
CA ALA A 56 13.41 -2.01 -18.77
C ALA A 56 13.72 -0.51 -18.61
N ALA A 57 12.69 0.34 -18.51
CA ALA A 57 12.86 1.77 -18.32
C ALA A 57 13.48 2.13 -16.95
N MET A 58 13.14 1.39 -15.89
CA MET A 58 13.75 1.55 -14.58
C MET A 58 15.23 1.09 -14.58
N ASP A 59 15.52 -0.02 -15.26
CA ASP A 59 16.88 -0.56 -15.37
C ASP A 59 17.78 0.32 -16.28
N ALA A 60 17.19 1.05 -17.24
CA ALA A 60 17.90 1.95 -18.17
C ALA A 60 17.96 3.42 -17.71
N ALA A 61 17.37 3.75 -16.55
CA ALA A 61 17.34 5.13 -16.05
C ALA A 61 18.76 5.67 -15.83
N ASP A 62 18.98 6.91 -16.27
CA ASP A 62 20.28 7.56 -16.12
C ASP A 62 20.56 7.90 -14.64
N PRO A 63 21.84 8.11 -14.26
CA PRO A 63 22.20 8.38 -12.88
C PRO A 63 21.56 9.64 -12.27
N LEU A 64 21.24 10.67 -13.07
CA LEU A 64 20.61 11.89 -12.56
C LEU A 64 19.13 11.63 -12.24
N THR A 65 18.45 10.85 -13.06
CA THR A 65 17.09 10.38 -12.76
C THR A 65 17.07 9.52 -11.50
N ILE A 66 18.01 8.57 -11.36
CA ILE A 66 18.12 7.74 -10.15
C ILE A 66 18.44 8.58 -8.91
N ALA A 67 19.23 9.66 -9.04
CA ALA A 67 19.53 10.57 -7.95
C ALA A 67 18.26 11.25 -7.37
N GLN A 68 17.25 11.50 -8.21
CA GLN A 68 15.96 12.04 -7.75
C GLN A 68 15.23 11.05 -6.83
N TRP A 69 15.26 9.75 -7.14
CA TRP A 69 14.58 8.71 -6.36
C TRP A 69 15.30 8.39 -5.05
N THR A 70 16.64 8.45 -5.07
CA THR A 70 17.48 8.15 -3.91
C THR A 70 17.64 9.33 -2.96
N GLY A 71 17.32 10.55 -3.40
CA GLY A 71 17.53 11.78 -2.63
C GLY A 71 19.00 12.14 -2.44
N ALA A 72 19.91 11.51 -3.21
CA ALA A 72 21.36 11.65 -3.09
C ALA A 72 22.04 11.74 -4.46
N PRO A 73 23.26 12.34 -4.53
CA PRO A 73 24.04 12.35 -5.76
C PRO A 73 24.33 10.94 -6.31
N PRO A 74 24.65 10.82 -7.61
CA PRO A 74 25.14 9.57 -8.20
C PRO A 74 26.25 8.95 -7.35
N ASP A 75 26.27 7.61 -7.28
CA ASP A 75 27.26 6.80 -6.56
C ASP A 75 27.26 6.89 -5.02
N ARG A 76 26.21 7.47 -4.42
CA ARG A 76 26.07 7.50 -2.96
C ARG A 76 24.96 6.60 -2.44
N ILE A 77 25.25 5.97 -1.31
CA ILE A 77 24.26 5.30 -0.46
C ILE A 77 23.64 6.36 0.44
N TYR A 78 22.33 6.51 0.39
CA TYR A 78 21.59 7.40 1.30
C TYR A 78 20.95 6.59 2.41
N VAL A 79 21.43 6.79 3.65
CA VAL A 79 20.82 6.22 4.85
C VAL A 79 19.88 7.28 5.42
N GLN A 80 18.57 7.01 5.39
CA GLN A 80 17.56 7.95 5.87
C GLN A 80 17.71 8.15 7.39
N PRO A 81 18.04 9.36 7.86
CA PRO A 81 18.08 9.62 9.29
C PRO A 81 16.66 9.69 9.86
N LEU A 82 16.53 9.40 11.15
CA LEU A 82 15.29 9.66 11.90
C LEU A 82 15.10 11.16 12.11
N SER A 83 13.86 11.60 12.29
CA SER A 83 13.56 12.99 12.61
C SER A 83 14.09 13.35 14.00
N ARG A 84 14.58 14.59 14.17
CA ARG A 84 15.07 15.10 15.47
C ARG A 84 14.00 15.00 16.55
N LEU A 85 12.73 15.24 16.18
CA LEU A 85 11.60 15.12 17.10
C LEU A 85 11.41 13.67 17.56
N SER A 86 11.52 12.69 16.66
CA SER A 86 11.42 11.27 17.02
C SER A 86 12.56 10.86 17.96
N GLN A 87 13.79 11.28 17.66
CA GLN A 87 14.96 11.05 18.52
C GLN A 87 14.78 11.70 19.89
N LEU A 88 14.35 12.97 19.95
CA LEU A 88 14.09 13.69 21.20
C LEU A 88 13.00 13.02 22.02
N LYS A 89 11.89 12.59 21.40
CA LYS A 89 10.82 11.86 22.08
C LYS A 89 11.34 10.55 22.68
N ALA A 90 12.20 9.82 21.96
CA ALA A 90 12.80 8.59 22.48
C ALA A 90 13.75 8.88 23.67
N VAL A 91 14.59 9.90 23.58
CA VAL A 91 15.51 10.29 24.67
C VAL A 91 14.74 10.78 25.90
N LEU A 92 13.76 11.66 25.71
CA LEU A 92 12.94 12.18 26.81
C LEU A 92 12.21 11.04 27.53
N LEU A 93 11.67 10.09 26.78
CA LEU A 93 11.02 8.91 27.33
C LEU A 93 11.97 8.08 28.20
N VAL A 94 13.21 7.84 27.74
CA VAL A 94 14.24 7.16 28.52
C VAL A 94 14.56 7.94 29.81
N LEU A 95 14.72 9.27 29.71
CA LEU A 95 15.03 10.11 30.87
C LEU A 95 13.91 10.13 31.91
N VAL A 96 12.64 10.23 31.47
CA VAL A 96 11.47 10.17 32.35
C VAL A 96 11.41 8.83 33.09
N MET A 97 11.64 7.74 32.38
CA MET A 97 11.61 6.39 32.97
C MET A 97 12.76 6.18 33.96
N LEU A 98 13.98 6.64 33.65
CA LEU A 98 15.09 6.64 34.59
C LEU A 98 14.80 7.49 35.84
N GLY A 99 14.13 8.65 35.67
CA GLY A 99 13.69 9.50 36.76
C GLY A 99 12.67 8.83 37.68
N ILE A 100 11.70 8.10 37.12
CA ILE A 100 10.71 7.32 37.89
C ILE A 100 11.41 6.22 38.70
N VAL A 101 12.32 5.46 38.07
CA VAL A 101 13.10 4.41 38.77
C VAL A 101 13.93 5.01 39.89
N ALA A 102 14.61 6.13 39.65
CA ALA A 102 15.40 6.82 40.68
C ALA A 102 14.54 7.34 41.84
N ALA A 103 13.35 7.87 41.55
CA ALA A 103 12.41 8.35 42.57
C ALA A 103 11.86 7.21 43.44
N ILE A 104 11.57 6.05 42.83
CA ILE A 104 11.15 4.83 43.55
C ILE A 104 12.29 4.34 44.46
N TRP A 105 13.52 4.36 43.96
CA TRP A 105 14.69 3.89 44.70
C TRP A 105 15.09 4.83 45.85
N ALA A 106 14.82 6.13 45.72
CA ALA A 106 15.05 7.13 46.76
C ALA A 106 13.92 7.26 47.78
N ALA A 107 12.83 6.49 47.65
CA ALA A 107 11.70 6.55 48.57
C ALA A 107 12.10 6.00 49.97
N PRO A 108 11.76 6.70 51.07
CA PRO A 108 12.15 6.28 52.42
C PRO A 108 11.46 4.96 52.84
N ASN A 109 12.23 4.12 53.53
CA ASN A 109 12.04 2.71 53.90
C ASN A 109 10.60 2.14 54.03
N GLY A 110 10.43 0.94 53.45
CA GLY A 110 9.27 0.03 53.53
C GLY A 110 9.31 -0.98 52.38
N ASP A 111 8.29 -1.83 52.22
CA ASP A 111 8.10 -2.67 51.01
C ASP A 111 7.62 -1.85 49.79
N THR A 112 7.29 -0.57 50.01
CA THR A 112 6.77 0.36 49.01
C THR A 112 7.65 0.50 47.75
N PRO A 113 9.00 0.54 47.81
CA PRO A 113 9.84 0.57 46.62
C PRO A 113 9.68 -0.70 45.77
N TRP A 114 9.56 -1.86 46.42
CA TRP A 114 9.40 -3.16 45.74
C TRP A 114 8.03 -3.27 45.07
N VAL A 115 6.96 -2.88 45.75
CA VAL A 115 5.60 -2.84 45.18
C VAL A 115 5.50 -1.86 44.00
N LEU A 116 6.13 -0.69 44.11
CA LEU A 116 6.17 0.28 43.01
C LEU A 116 7.00 -0.23 41.84
N LEU A 117 8.08 -0.97 42.08
CA LEU A 117 8.91 -1.55 41.02
C LEU A 117 8.20 -2.72 40.32
N ASP A 118 7.36 -3.48 41.01
CA ASP A 118 6.52 -4.51 40.40
C ASP A 118 5.41 -3.91 39.50
N VAL A 119 4.85 -2.76 39.88
CA VAL A 119 3.80 -2.08 39.10
C VAL A 119 4.40 -1.26 37.94
N PHE A 120 5.45 -0.49 38.20
CA PHE A 120 6.05 0.41 37.22
C PHE A 120 7.21 -0.21 36.44
N GLY A 121 7.82 -1.29 36.92
CA GLY A 121 8.92 -2.00 36.24
C GLY A 121 8.51 -2.53 34.87
N PRO A 122 7.39 -3.28 34.73
CA PRO A 122 6.90 -3.72 33.43
C PRO A 122 6.58 -2.55 32.48
N LEU A 123 6.01 -1.47 33.01
CA LEU A 123 5.71 -0.25 32.24
C LEU A 123 7.01 0.42 31.76
N THR A 124 8.02 0.50 32.62
CA THR A 124 9.35 1.04 32.32
C THR A 124 10.05 0.20 31.25
N ILE A 125 10.03 -1.13 31.38
CA ILE A 125 10.60 -2.06 30.38
C ILE A 125 9.88 -1.90 29.04
N TRP A 126 8.54 -1.83 29.05
CA TRP A 126 7.75 -1.64 27.84
C TRP A 126 8.06 -0.31 27.14
N TRP A 127 8.17 0.80 27.89
CA TRP A 127 8.53 2.09 27.34
C TRP A 127 9.99 2.17 26.86
N LEU A 128 10.93 1.56 27.59
CA LEU A 128 12.32 1.43 27.14
C LEU A 128 12.40 0.58 25.87
N ALA A 129 11.60 -0.47 25.75
CA ALA A 129 11.49 -1.25 24.51
C ALA A 129 10.95 -0.42 23.35
N ILE A 130 9.97 0.47 23.57
CA ILE A 130 9.48 1.41 22.54
C ILE A 130 10.58 2.41 22.16
N ALA A 131 11.28 2.99 23.14
CA ALA A 131 12.36 3.95 22.88
C ALA A 131 13.51 3.28 22.12
N TRP A 132 13.93 2.09 22.55
CA TRP A 132 14.93 1.26 21.89
C TRP A 132 14.47 0.93 20.46
N TRP A 133 13.26 0.44 20.27
CA TRP A 133 12.68 0.15 18.96
C TRP A 133 12.65 1.36 18.04
N ARG A 134 12.39 2.58 18.56
CA ARG A 134 12.47 3.81 17.76
C ARG A 134 13.90 4.15 17.35
N LEU A 135 14.88 3.93 18.24
CA LEU A 135 16.30 4.18 17.97
C LEU A 135 16.92 3.12 17.05
N THR A 136 16.43 1.89 17.13
CA THR A 136 16.88 0.74 16.32
C THR A 136 15.91 0.41 15.19
N HIS A 137 14.93 1.27 14.91
CA HIS A 137 13.93 1.03 13.87
C HIS A 137 14.64 0.74 12.54
N PRO A 138 14.16 -0.22 11.74
CA PRO A 138 14.82 -0.64 10.51
C PRO A 138 15.25 0.58 9.68
N ARG A 139 16.56 0.70 9.45
CA ARG A 139 17.11 1.80 8.67
C ARG A 139 16.60 1.68 7.24
N LEU A 140 15.98 2.75 6.75
CA LEU A 140 15.69 2.92 5.33
C LEU A 140 16.98 3.34 4.64
N ILE A 141 17.46 2.50 3.71
CA ILE A 141 18.65 2.77 2.91
C ILE A 141 18.23 2.77 1.45
N ARG A 142 18.54 3.87 0.75
CA ARG A 142 18.28 4.06 -0.66
C ARG A 142 19.61 4.08 -1.41
N THR A 143 19.68 3.31 -2.48
CA THR A 143 20.88 3.14 -3.32
C THR A 143 20.49 3.24 -4.79
N PRO A 144 21.45 3.44 -5.71
CA PRO A 144 21.13 3.42 -7.13
C PRO A 144 20.47 2.11 -7.60
N ALA A 145 20.73 0.98 -6.92
CA ALA A 145 20.16 -0.32 -7.28
C ALA A 145 18.77 -0.60 -6.68
N GLY A 146 18.34 0.15 -5.67
CA GLY A 146 17.08 -0.08 -4.97
C GLY A 146 17.07 0.37 -3.53
N VAL A 147 16.14 -0.19 -2.76
CA VAL A 147 15.84 0.21 -1.38
C VAL A 147 15.97 -0.98 -0.44
N ARG A 148 16.47 -0.71 0.77
CA ARG A 148 16.50 -1.65 1.89
C ARG A 148 15.75 -1.05 3.08
N VAL A 149 14.81 -1.81 3.63
CA VAL A 149 14.06 -1.46 4.85
C VAL A 149 14.34 -2.56 5.87
N GLY A 150 15.25 -2.31 6.80
CA GLY A 150 15.67 -3.34 7.75
C GLY A 150 16.39 -4.50 7.07
N ALA A 151 15.87 -5.72 7.24
CA ALA A 151 16.39 -6.93 6.60
C ALA A 151 15.89 -7.11 5.16
N GLN A 152 14.75 -6.51 4.82
CA GLN A 152 14.11 -6.68 3.52
C GLN A 152 14.67 -5.70 2.49
N ARG A 153 14.69 -6.11 1.22
CA ARG A 153 15.26 -5.34 0.11
C ARG A 153 14.45 -5.53 -1.17
N PHE A 154 14.36 -4.49 -1.99
CA PHE A 154 13.76 -4.56 -3.32
C PHE A 154 14.53 -3.66 -4.31
N ARG A 155 14.50 -4.03 -5.60
CA ARG A 155 15.10 -3.20 -6.67
C ARG A 155 14.12 -2.11 -7.10
N TRP A 156 14.59 -1.01 -7.66
CA TRP A 156 13.69 0.03 -8.15
C TRP A 156 12.67 -0.46 -9.18
N ARG A 157 13.07 -1.38 -10.07
CA ARG A 157 12.13 -2.06 -10.99
C ARG A 157 11.05 -2.91 -10.31
N ASP A 158 11.26 -3.33 -9.06
CA ASP A 158 10.27 -4.10 -8.31
C ASP A 158 9.18 -3.17 -7.72
N LEU A 159 9.39 -1.86 -7.67
CA LEU A 159 8.44 -0.88 -7.14
C LEU A 159 7.26 -0.74 -8.10
N GLN A 160 6.05 -1.08 -7.65
CA GLN A 160 4.82 -0.96 -8.44
C GLN A 160 4.05 0.31 -8.07
N ARG A 161 3.91 0.59 -6.76
CA ARG A 161 3.16 1.74 -6.25
C ARG A 161 3.85 2.33 -5.03
N ALA A 162 3.71 3.63 -4.86
CA ALA A 162 4.14 4.37 -3.68
C ALA A 162 3.02 5.35 -3.34
N VAL A 163 2.39 5.19 -2.18
CA VAL A 163 1.19 5.96 -1.81
C VAL A 163 1.26 6.40 -0.36
N LEU A 164 1.08 7.70 -0.13
CA LEU A 164 0.80 8.22 1.20
C LEU A 164 -0.63 7.87 1.60
N TYR A 165 -0.76 7.12 2.68
CA TYR A 165 -2.02 6.60 3.17
C TYR A 165 -2.34 7.16 4.56
N HIS A 166 -3.53 7.77 4.67
CA HIS A 166 -4.08 8.26 5.91
C HIS A 166 -5.33 7.44 6.23
N HIS A 167 -5.37 6.78 7.39
CA HIS A 167 -6.57 6.08 7.82
C HIS A 167 -6.87 6.34 9.29
N MET A 168 -8.14 6.27 9.63
CA MET A 168 -8.60 6.20 11.01
C MET A 168 -8.55 4.74 11.48
N ARG A 169 -7.78 4.46 12.53
CA ARG A 169 -7.89 3.23 13.32
C ARG A 169 -8.64 3.53 14.61
N ASN A 170 -9.07 2.49 15.32
CA ASN A 170 -9.63 2.63 16.68
C ASN A 170 -8.70 3.39 17.64
N GLU A 171 -7.40 3.45 17.34
CA GLU A 171 -6.35 4.15 18.09
C GLU A 171 -6.12 5.60 17.63
N GLY A 172 -6.86 6.08 16.63
CA GLY A 172 -6.76 7.43 16.06
C GLY A 172 -6.22 7.47 14.62
N PRO A 173 -6.02 8.68 14.07
CA PRO A 173 -5.51 8.88 12.72
C PRO A 173 -4.07 8.40 12.62
N ARG A 174 -3.80 7.51 11.66
CA ARG A 174 -2.47 7.01 11.34
C ARG A 174 -2.12 7.41 9.91
N THR A 175 -0.96 8.03 9.78
CA THR A 175 -0.34 8.33 8.48
C THR A 175 0.79 7.34 8.25
N VAL A 176 0.76 6.65 7.13
CA VAL A 176 1.77 5.67 6.72
C VAL A 176 2.05 5.85 5.23
N PHE A 177 3.25 5.54 4.79
CA PHE A 177 3.59 5.53 3.37
C PHE A 177 3.82 4.09 2.93
N ILE A 178 3.07 3.65 1.92
CA ILE A 178 3.02 2.25 1.53
C ILE A 178 3.68 2.09 0.17
N LEU A 179 4.69 1.23 0.14
CA LEU A 179 5.37 0.80 -1.07
C LEU A 179 4.85 -0.58 -1.43
N GLN A 180 4.14 -0.70 -2.54
CA GLN A 180 3.80 -2.00 -3.11
C GLN A 180 4.90 -2.40 -4.10
N THR A 181 5.45 -3.59 -3.89
CA THR A 181 6.55 -4.09 -4.72
C THR A 181 6.35 -5.56 -5.08
N ARG A 182 7.12 -6.06 -6.05
CA ARG A 182 7.19 -7.51 -6.32
C ARG A 182 7.83 -8.34 -5.20
N ARG A 183 8.24 -7.72 -4.09
CA ARG A 183 8.78 -8.36 -2.87
C ARG A 183 7.81 -8.26 -1.69
N GLY A 184 6.60 -7.76 -1.91
CA GLY A 184 5.64 -7.50 -0.86
C GLY A 184 5.38 -6.01 -0.64
N ARG A 185 4.61 -5.73 0.40
CA ARG A 185 4.26 -4.38 0.83
C ARG A 185 5.18 -3.94 1.95
N PHE A 186 5.71 -2.72 1.84
CA PHE A 186 6.54 -2.12 2.87
C PHE A 186 5.82 -0.90 3.42
N GLU A 187 5.63 -0.89 4.74
CA GLU A 187 5.08 0.26 5.43
C GLU A 187 6.22 1.12 5.98
N LEU A 188 6.23 2.40 5.60
CA LEU A 188 7.10 3.41 6.15
C LEU A 188 6.30 4.32 7.09
N LEU A 189 6.87 4.59 8.26
CA LEU A 189 6.26 5.46 9.27
C LEU A 189 6.82 6.89 9.16
N PRO A 190 6.06 7.92 9.58
CA PRO A 190 6.47 9.34 9.60
C PRO A 190 7.47 9.65 10.73
N ILE A 191 8.47 8.79 10.90
CA ILE A 191 9.56 8.90 11.88
C ILE A 191 10.87 9.32 11.21
N TYR A 192 10.95 9.25 9.88
CA TYR A 192 12.12 9.65 9.11
C TYR A 192 12.21 11.18 9.01
N ARG A 193 13.43 11.68 8.90
CA ARG A 193 13.70 13.10 8.64
C ARG A 193 13.18 13.48 7.26
N ASP A 194 12.71 14.73 7.12
CA ASP A 194 12.24 15.28 5.85
C ASP A 194 11.18 14.37 5.19
N TRP A 195 10.23 13.88 6.01
CA TRP A 195 9.25 12.86 5.65
C TRP A 195 8.52 13.14 4.33
N GLN A 196 8.01 14.36 4.14
CA GLN A 196 7.30 14.71 2.91
C GLN A 196 8.21 14.57 1.69
N LYS A 197 9.44 15.09 1.77
CA LYS A 197 10.41 14.96 0.69
C LYS A 197 10.74 13.50 0.37
N LEU A 198 10.86 12.65 1.40
CA LEU A 198 11.04 11.21 1.21
C LEU A 198 9.88 10.58 0.45
N CYS A 199 8.63 10.92 0.82
CA CYS A 199 7.45 10.46 0.10
C CYS A 199 7.50 10.92 -1.36
N ASP A 200 7.75 12.20 -1.60
CA ASP A 200 7.81 12.78 -2.95
C ASP A 200 8.89 12.09 -3.82
N GLU A 201 10.07 11.80 -3.26
CA GLU A 201 11.16 11.10 -3.95
C GLU A 201 10.79 9.64 -4.32
N LEU A 202 10.06 8.94 -3.45
CA LEU A 202 9.58 7.57 -3.71
C LEU A 202 8.38 7.55 -4.67
N GLU A 203 7.48 8.52 -4.58
CA GLU A 203 6.38 8.73 -5.54
C GLU A 203 6.93 9.08 -6.92
N ALA A 204 7.98 9.89 -7.01
CA ALA A 204 8.64 10.21 -8.28
C ALA A 204 9.18 8.95 -8.98
N ALA A 205 9.72 7.99 -8.22
CA ALA A 205 10.18 6.71 -8.77
C ALA A 205 9.01 5.88 -9.33
N ALA A 206 7.92 5.75 -8.56
CA ALA A 206 6.72 5.04 -9.02
C ALA A 206 6.07 5.74 -10.24
N ALA A 207 6.02 7.07 -10.24
CA ALA A 207 5.47 7.87 -11.33
C ALA A 207 6.34 7.81 -12.60
N TYR A 208 7.67 7.76 -12.47
CA TYR A 208 8.56 7.52 -13.61
C TYR A 208 8.28 6.16 -14.24
N ARG A 209 8.18 5.12 -13.39
CA ARG A 209 7.85 3.76 -13.86
C ARG A 209 6.52 3.72 -14.60
N THR A 210 5.46 4.27 -14.02
CA THR A 210 4.12 4.26 -14.64
C THR A 210 4.09 5.02 -15.98
N ARG A 211 4.88 6.09 -16.11
CA ARG A 211 4.99 6.86 -17.38
C ARG A 211 5.74 6.14 -18.49
N ALA A 212 6.58 5.16 -18.16
CA ALA A 212 7.34 4.42 -19.17
C ALA A 212 6.46 3.60 -20.12
N ALA A 213 5.34 3.07 -19.61
CA ALA A 213 4.35 2.38 -20.43
C ALA A 213 2.96 2.51 -19.79
N ALA A 214 1.96 2.87 -20.60
CA ALA A 214 0.57 2.91 -20.18
C ALA A 214 0.05 1.49 -19.90
N ALA A 215 -0.77 1.34 -18.85
CA ALA A 215 -1.42 0.06 -18.59
C ALA A 215 -2.58 -0.13 -19.57
N ASP A 216 -2.70 -1.34 -20.12
CA ASP A 216 -3.86 -1.71 -20.92
C ASP A 216 -5.01 -2.12 -19.99
N HIS A 217 -6.02 -1.27 -19.93
CA HIS A 217 -7.22 -1.45 -19.10
C HIS A 217 -8.41 -2.04 -19.88
N SER A 218 -8.20 -2.55 -21.09
CA SER A 218 -9.27 -3.12 -21.94
C SER A 218 -10.05 -4.24 -21.25
N ARG A 219 -9.41 -5.02 -20.38
CA ARG A 219 -10.06 -6.10 -19.60
C ARG A 219 -10.74 -5.60 -18.34
N GLY A 220 -10.37 -4.44 -17.84
CA GLY A 220 -10.79 -3.91 -16.55
C GLY A 220 -9.64 -3.26 -15.77
N ILE A 221 -10.00 -2.65 -14.65
CA ILE A 221 -9.08 -1.99 -13.73
C ILE A 221 -9.14 -2.64 -12.35
N TYR A 222 -7.96 -2.87 -11.75
CA TYR A 222 -7.82 -3.46 -10.43
C TYR A 222 -7.28 -2.45 -9.42
N ALA A 223 -8.01 -2.22 -8.33
CA ALA A 223 -7.54 -1.49 -7.18
C ALA A 223 -7.18 -2.47 -6.05
N PRO A 224 -5.88 -2.76 -5.82
CA PRO A 224 -5.46 -3.69 -4.77
C PRO A 224 -5.70 -3.09 -3.40
N SER A 225 -5.98 -3.96 -2.42
CA SER A 225 -6.01 -3.60 -1.02
C SER A 225 -4.66 -3.08 -0.57
N THR A 226 -4.71 -2.08 0.29
CA THR A 226 -3.57 -1.47 0.94
C THR A 226 -2.78 -2.48 1.78
N TYR A 227 -3.44 -3.48 2.39
CA TYR A 227 -2.80 -4.39 3.35
C TYR A 227 -2.87 -5.86 3.00
N SER A 228 -3.92 -6.30 2.30
CA SER A 228 -4.16 -7.72 2.07
C SER A 228 -3.80 -8.11 0.63
N PRO A 229 -2.73 -8.91 0.41
CA PRO A 229 -2.33 -9.32 -0.92
C PRO A 229 -3.45 -10.07 -1.67
N GLY A 230 -3.68 -9.70 -2.93
CA GLY A 230 -4.69 -10.28 -3.82
C GLY A 230 -6.14 -9.89 -3.50
N VAL A 231 -6.40 -9.24 -2.36
CA VAL A 231 -7.71 -8.63 -2.06
C VAL A 231 -7.77 -7.28 -2.76
N GLY A 232 -8.92 -6.93 -3.33
CA GLY A 232 -9.07 -5.68 -4.06
C GLY A 232 -10.40 -5.53 -4.76
N LEU A 233 -10.59 -4.40 -5.42
CA LEU A 233 -11.73 -4.12 -6.28
C LEU A 233 -11.33 -4.32 -7.75
N TRP A 234 -12.17 -5.00 -8.51
CA TRP A 234 -12.03 -5.17 -9.93
C TRP A 234 -13.25 -4.59 -10.64
N LEU A 235 -13.03 -3.71 -11.61
CA LEU A 235 -14.08 -3.13 -12.43
C LEU A 235 -13.88 -3.56 -13.88
N ASP A 236 -14.88 -4.20 -14.46
CA ASP A 236 -14.92 -4.56 -15.88
C ASP A 236 -16.32 -4.33 -16.47
N SER A 237 -16.57 -4.87 -17.67
CA SER A 237 -17.84 -4.70 -18.39
C SER A 237 -19.04 -5.28 -17.65
N ASP A 238 -18.84 -6.26 -16.76
CA ASP A 238 -19.94 -6.89 -16.02
C ASP A 238 -20.30 -6.10 -14.74
N GLY A 239 -19.47 -5.12 -14.38
CA GLY A 239 -19.63 -4.30 -13.19
C GLY A 239 -18.47 -4.42 -12.20
N LEU A 240 -18.75 -4.08 -10.94
CA LEU A 240 -17.77 -4.03 -9.87
C LEU A 240 -17.71 -5.36 -9.13
N LYS A 241 -16.51 -5.86 -8.86
CA LYS A 241 -16.27 -7.11 -8.15
C LYS A 241 -15.36 -6.85 -6.94
N GLU A 242 -15.81 -7.23 -5.75
CA GLU A 242 -14.99 -7.22 -4.53
C GLU A 242 -14.34 -8.60 -4.38
N ILE A 243 -13.02 -8.65 -4.52
CA ILE A 243 -12.23 -9.87 -4.44
C ILE A 243 -11.71 -10.02 -3.02
N LEU A 244 -12.12 -11.08 -2.35
CA LEU A 244 -11.72 -11.41 -0.99
C LEU A 244 -10.97 -12.74 -0.96
N HIS A 245 -10.48 -13.13 0.22
CA HIS A 245 -9.88 -14.44 0.41
C HIS A 245 -10.92 -15.55 0.14
N GLY A 246 -10.71 -16.32 -0.92
CA GLY A 246 -11.54 -17.47 -1.29
C GLY A 246 -12.95 -17.17 -1.81
N LEU A 247 -13.36 -15.91 -2.00
CA LEU A 247 -14.65 -15.56 -2.60
C LEU A 247 -14.60 -14.25 -3.38
N VAL A 248 -15.54 -14.07 -4.30
CA VAL A 248 -15.77 -12.82 -5.04
C VAL A 248 -17.21 -12.39 -4.86
N ARG A 249 -17.44 -11.17 -4.40
CA ARG A 249 -18.75 -10.52 -4.46
C ARG A 249 -18.86 -9.74 -5.75
N ARG A 250 -20.02 -9.79 -6.40
CA ARG A 250 -20.27 -9.17 -7.70
C ARG A 250 -21.41 -8.18 -7.55
N TYR A 251 -21.20 -6.98 -8.06
CA TYR A 251 -22.13 -5.88 -8.04
C TYR A 251 -22.36 -5.45 -9.49
N PRO A 252 -23.55 -5.69 -10.07
CA PRO A 252 -23.87 -5.14 -11.38
C PRO A 252 -23.81 -3.61 -11.31
N LEU A 253 -23.53 -2.93 -12.43
CA LEU A 253 -23.41 -1.46 -12.44
C LEU A 253 -24.65 -0.77 -11.88
N SER A 254 -25.84 -1.32 -12.10
CA SER A 254 -27.10 -0.83 -11.54
C SER A 254 -27.19 -0.84 -10.01
N ALA A 255 -26.36 -1.61 -9.33
CA ALA A 255 -26.28 -1.68 -7.86
C ALA A 255 -25.17 -0.79 -7.29
N VAL A 256 -24.36 -0.16 -8.15
CA VAL A 256 -23.23 0.69 -7.77
C VAL A 256 -23.63 2.16 -7.91
N SER A 257 -23.44 2.93 -6.85
CA SER A 257 -23.70 4.37 -6.88
C SER A 257 -22.54 5.13 -7.55
N THR A 258 -22.81 6.32 -8.05
CA THR A 258 -21.75 7.23 -8.52
C THR A 258 -20.74 7.51 -7.40
N PRO A 259 -19.43 7.53 -7.69
CA PRO A 259 -18.42 7.76 -6.66
C PRO A 259 -18.62 9.08 -5.89
N ASP A 260 -18.47 9.04 -4.56
CA ASP A 260 -18.52 10.22 -3.70
C ASP A 260 -17.14 10.88 -3.59
N TRP A 261 -16.97 12.01 -4.29
CA TRP A 261 -15.73 12.79 -4.34
C TRP A 261 -15.57 13.80 -3.19
N ASN A 262 -16.52 13.92 -2.26
CA ASN A 262 -16.45 14.90 -1.17
C ASN A 262 -15.49 14.50 -0.03
N ARG A 263 -14.69 13.45 -0.24
CA ARG A 263 -13.74 12.89 0.71
C ARG A 263 -12.33 12.93 0.11
N PRO A 264 -11.26 12.86 0.91
CA PRO A 264 -9.87 12.84 0.40
C PRO A 264 -9.59 11.72 -0.62
N ARG A 265 -10.34 10.61 -0.56
CA ARG A 265 -10.35 9.54 -1.56
C ARG A 265 -11.81 9.21 -1.92
N PRO A 266 -12.14 8.92 -3.19
CA PRO A 266 -13.51 8.73 -3.62
C PRO A 266 -14.16 7.53 -2.91
N GLY A 267 -15.34 7.72 -2.32
CA GLY A 267 -16.17 6.66 -1.76
C GLY A 267 -16.89 5.87 -2.84
N ILE A 268 -17.05 4.55 -2.67
CA ILE A 268 -17.83 3.70 -3.59
C ILE A 268 -18.84 2.91 -2.76
N ASP A 269 -20.11 3.19 -3.01
CA ASP A 269 -21.24 2.57 -2.33
C ASP A 269 -21.93 1.55 -3.24
N THR A 270 -22.24 0.37 -2.68
CA THR A 270 -23.00 -0.69 -3.35
C THR A 270 -24.13 -1.17 -2.45
N ASP A 271 -25.37 -1.21 -2.94
CA ASP A 271 -26.55 -1.61 -2.15
C ASP A 271 -26.65 -0.90 -0.78
N GLY A 272 -26.30 0.39 -0.73
CA GLY A 272 -26.32 1.19 0.50
C GLY A 272 -25.19 0.90 1.49
N LYS A 273 -24.17 0.13 1.08
CA LYS A 273 -22.97 -0.16 1.87
C LYS A 273 -21.72 0.43 1.22
N ASP A 274 -20.97 1.21 2.00
CA ASP A 274 -19.64 1.68 1.62
C ASP A 274 -18.65 0.51 1.58
N LEU A 275 -18.00 0.32 0.42
CA LEU A 275 -16.98 -0.71 0.23
C LEU A 275 -15.63 -0.33 0.86
N GLY A 276 -15.55 0.80 1.56
CA GLY A 276 -14.37 1.22 2.32
C GLY A 276 -13.26 1.62 1.37
N ALA A 277 -13.56 2.53 0.44
CA ALA A 277 -12.72 2.92 -0.68
C ALA A 277 -11.31 3.40 -0.28
N GLU A 278 -11.16 3.90 0.95
CA GLU A 278 -9.86 4.25 1.54
C GLU A 278 -8.89 3.06 1.57
N GLN A 279 -9.38 1.83 1.63
CA GLN A 279 -8.57 0.62 1.81
C GLN A 279 -7.86 0.14 0.54
N TYR A 280 -7.98 0.85 -0.59
CA TYR A 280 -7.43 0.41 -1.89
C TYR A 280 -6.44 1.43 -2.48
N LEU A 281 -5.33 0.97 -3.06
CA LEU A 281 -4.26 1.86 -3.54
C LEU A 281 -4.66 2.64 -4.80
N ASP A 282 -5.30 1.99 -5.78
CA ASP A 282 -5.69 2.62 -7.07
C ASP A 282 -7.18 2.97 -7.12
N ILE A 283 -7.73 3.42 -6.00
CA ILE A 283 -9.16 3.75 -5.92
C ILE A 283 -9.55 4.93 -6.81
N VAL A 284 -8.67 5.93 -6.96
CA VAL A 284 -8.93 7.12 -7.78
C VAL A 284 -9.14 6.77 -9.25
N PRO A 285 -8.21 6.08 -9.94
CA PRO A 285 -8.45 5.71 -11.33
C PRO A 285 -9.59 4.69 -11.50
N LEU A 286 -9.84 3.83 -10.50
CA LEU A 286 -11.01 2.94 -10.52
C LEU A 286 -12.33 3.72 -10.44
N ALA A 287 -12.42 4.71 -9.55
CA ALA A 287 -13.59 5.57 -9.42
C ALA A 287 -13.84 6.40 -10.69
N GLN A 288 -12.80 6.93 -11.32
CA GLN A 288 -12.92 7.63 -12.61
C GLN A 288 -13.52 6.72 -13.70
N GLN A 289 -12.99 5.50 -13.85
CA GLN A 289 -13.57 4.54 -14.80
C GLN A 289 -15.00 4.12 -14.44
N LEU A 290 -15.33 4.03 -13.16
CA LEU A 290 -16.68 3.69 -12.72
C LEU A 290 -17.67 4.79 -13.11
N GLU A 291 -17.31 6.05 -12.86
CA GLU A 291 -18.11 7.22 -13.21
C GLU A 291 -18.36 7.33 -14.73
N GLU A 292 -17.31 7.13 -15.54
CA GLU A 292 -17.42 7.10 -17.01
C GLU A 292 -18.42 6.04 -17.51
N ARG A 293 -18.38 4.84 -16.91
CA ARG A 293 -19.28 3.73 -17.28
C ARG A 293 -20.73 4.01 -16.87
N LEU A 294 -20.95 4.50 -15.66
CA LEU A 294 -22.29 4.84 -15.16
C LEU A 294 -22.92 5.97 -15.99
N GLY A 295 -22.15 6.98 -16.39
CA GLY A 295 -22.63 8.06 -17.27
C GLY A 295 -23.01 7.57 -18.68
N THR A 296 -22.28 6.57 -19.19
CA THR A 296 -22.58 5.95 -20.49
C THR A 296 -23.90 5.16 -20.44
N GLU A 297 -24.14 4.35 -19.39
CA GLU A 297 -25.39 3.61 -19.23
C GLU A 297 -26.61 4.53 -19.13
N GLN A 298 -26.51 5.65 -18.39
CA GLN A 298 -27.58 6.64 -18.29
C GLN A 298 -27.91 7.29 -19.64
N THR A 299 -26.89 7.63 -20.43
CA THR A 299 -27.09 8.24 -21.75
C THR A 299 -27.70 7.26 -22.76
N THR A 300 -27.45 5.97 -22.61
CA THR A 300 -27.99 4.93 -23.52
C THR A 300 -29.42 4.53 -23.15
N ALA A 301 -29.86 4.80 -21.92
CA ALA A 301 -31.21 4.50 -21.44
C ALA A 301 -32.27 5.55 -21.84
N ASP A 302 -31.87 6.77 -22.22
CA ASP A 302 -32.76 7.83 -22.70
C ASP A 302 -32.58 8.08 -24.22
N PRO A 303 -33.41 7.51 -25.10
CA PRO A 303 -33.63 8.11 -26.40
C PRO A 303 -34.54 9.36 -26.24
N PRO A 304 -34.31 10.45 -27.00
CA PRO A 304 -35.23 11.57 -27.00
C PRO A 304 -36.60 11.10 -27.45
N ALA A 305 -37.62 11.33 -26.62
CA ALA A 305 -38.99 11.30 -27.08
C ALA A 305 -39.16 12.45 -28.08
N ASP A 306 -39.04 12.14 -29.36
CA ASP A 306 -39.54 13.01 -30.41
C ASP A 306 -41.06 13.14 -30.19
N GLU A 307 -41.47 14.27 -29.61
CA GLU A 307 -42.85 14.70 -29.62
C GLU A 307 -43.24 14.99 -31.08
N ASP A 308 -43.84 13.99 -31.71
CA ASP A 308 -44.48 14.08 -33.01
C ASP A 308 -45.75 14.96 -32.85
N HIS A 309 -45.61 16.26 -33.10
CA HIS A 309 -46.74 17.18 -33.22
C HIS A 309 -47.27 17.15 -34.66
N GLY A 310 -48.10 16.15 -34.94
CA GLY A 310 -49.05 16.12 -36.07
C GLY A 310 -50.46 16.50 -35.64
#